data_AF-A0A7X9F761-F1
#
_entry.id   AF-A0A7X9F761-F1
#
_cell.length_a   1.000
_cell.length_b   1.000
_cell.length_c   1.000
_cell.angle_alpha   90.00
_cell.angle_beta   90.00
_cell.angle_gamma   90.00
#
_symmetry.space_group_name_H-M   'P 1'
#
loop_
_entity.id
_entity.type
_entity.pdbx_description
1 polymer ?
#
loop_
_entity_poly.entity_id
_entity_poly.type
_entity_poly.pdbx_seq_one_letter_code
_entity_poly.pdbx_strand_id
1 'polypeptide(L)'
;MSGLIIKYRWLIISICLAGGLFFIFLIPSARTDPDMRNYIPRDMPSVMSTDSIEEVFGFQDMLLVLFSDPAGLTREGLQILKETENGLSEITGISSIISPFSIRT
;
A
#
# COMPACT_ATOMS: atom_id res chain seq x y z
N MET A 1 35.24 -39.26 9.14
CA MET A 1 34.40 -38.07 8.89
C MET A 1 33.36 -37.83 10.00
N SER A 2 32.74 -38.85 10.61
CA SER A 2 31.71 -38.71 11.66
C SER A 2 32.22 -38.33 13.07
N GLY A 3 33.47 -38.65 13.42
CA GLY A 3 34.01 -38.41 14.78
C GLY A 3 34.19 -36.93 15.15
N LEU A 4 34.40 -36.05 14.17
CA LEU A 4 34.55 -34.60 14.38
C LEU A 4 33.22 -33.95 14.80
N ILE A 5 32.11 -34.40 14.21
CA ILE A 5 30.77 -33.90 14.53
C ILE A 5 30.38 -34.25 15.97
N ILE A 6 30.72 -35.45 16.43
CA ILE A 6 30.40 -35.91 17.79
C ILE A 6 31.26 -35.17 18.83
N LYS A 7 32.53 -34.85 18.52
CA LYS A 7 33.45 -34.13 19.43
C LYS A 7 33.03 -32.68 19.63
N TYR A 8 32.57 -32.00 18.58
CA TYR A 8 32.18 -30.59 18.61
C TYR A 8 30.66 -30.37 18.60
N ARG A 9 29.87 -31.37 19.00
CA ARG A 9 28.39 -31.34 18.93
C ARG A 9 27.78 -30.06 19.51
N TRP A 10 28.31 -29.58 20.63
CA TRP A 10 27.83 -28.37 21.30
C TRP A 10 28.16 -27.08 20.53
N LEU A 11 29.31 -27.05 19.85
CA LEU A 11 29.70 -25.92 19.01
C LEU A 11 28.80 -25.84 17.77
N ILE A 12 28.48 -26.99 17.16
CA ILE A 12 27.57 -27.09 16.02
C ILE A 12 26.15 -26.69 16.42
N ILE A 13 25.65 -27.18 17.57
CA ILE A 13 24.32 -26.78 18.08
C ILE A 13 24.29 -25.27 18.35
N SER A 14 25.33 -24.73 18.99
CA SER A 14 25.42 -23.30 19.30
C SER A 14 25.44 -22.43 18.04
N ILE A 15 26.17 -22.83 16.99
CA ILE A 15 26.24 -22.05 15.75
C ILE A 15 24.91 -22.09 14.98
N CYS A 16 24.23 -23.24 14.95
CA CYS A 16 22.91 -23.35 14.36
C CYS A 16 21.88 -22.52 15.13
N LEU A 17 21.92 -22.57 16.47
CA LEU A 17 21.03 -21.79 17.32
C LEU A 17 21.27 -20.28 17.14
N ALA A 18 22.53 -19.86 17.12
CA ALA A 18 22.91 -18.47 16.87
C ALA A 18 22.46 -18.00 15.48
N GLY A 19 22.65 -18.82 14.45
CA GLY A 19 22.15 -18.53 13.09
C GLY A 19 20.63 -18.41 13.04
N GLY A 20 19.90 -19.31 13.70
CA GLY A 20 18.45 -19.21 13.81
C GLY A 20 18.00 -17.93 14.51
N LEU A 21 18.63 -17.58 15.63
CA LEU A 21 18.32 -16.36 16.37
C LEU A 21 18.63 -15.10 15.55
N PHE A 22 19.71 -15.12 14.76
CA PHE A 22 20.07 -14.05 13.84
C PHE A 22 19.00 -13.84 12.77
N PHE A 23 18.49 -14.90 12.13
CA PHE A 23 17.40 -14.77 11.16
C PHE A 23 16.10 -14.29 11.80
N ILE A 24 15.78 -14.76 13.01
CA ILE A 24 14.59 -14.28 13.76
C ILE A 24 14.70 -12.78 14.03
N PHE A 25 15.88 -12.29 14.40
CA PHE A 25 16.12 -10.87 14.61
C PHE A 25 15.98 -10.05 13.31
N LEU A 26 16.15 -10.67 12.15
CA LEU A 26 16.01 -10.01 10.85
C LEU A 26 14.54 -9.91 10.39
N ILE A 27 13.63 -10.76 10.88
CA ILE A 27 12.21 -10.77 10.48
C ILE A 27 11.52 -9.41 10.69
N PRO A 28 11.67 -8.72 11.84
CA PRO A 28 11.08 -7.38 12.02
C PRO A 28 11.54 -6.33 11.02
N SER A 29 12.71 -6.53 10.40
CA SER A 29 13.25 -5.63 9.38
C SER A 29 12.71 -5.93 7.98
N ALA A 30 12.04 -7.06 7.78
CA ALA A 30 11.43 -7.39 6.49
C ALA A 30 10.27 -6.43 6.22
N ARG A 31 10.33 -5.71 5.10
CA ARG A 31 9.24 -4.86 4.62
C ARG A 31 8.59 -5.51 3.42
N THR A 32 7.28 -5.63 3.47
CA THR A 32 6.46 -6.03 2.32
C THR A 32 6.12 -4.78 1.52
N ASP A 33 6.34 -4.84 0.21
CA ASP A 33 5.91 -3.78 -0.71
C ASP A 33 4.46 -4.05 -1.12
N PRO A 34 3.49 -3.20 -0.74
CA PRO A 34 2.09 -3.40 -1.09
C PRO A 34 1.75 -2.91 -2.52
N ASP A 35 2.64 -2.17 -3.19
CA ASP A 35 2.33 -1.62 -4.52
C ASP A 35 2.54 -2.69 -5.59
N MET A 36 1.43 -3.11 -6.19
CA MET A 36 1.41 -4.10 -7.27
C MET A 36 2.26 -3.68 -8.48
N ARG A 37 2.46 -2.38 -8.73
CA ARG A 37 3.28 -1.87 -9.83
C ARG A 37 4.75 -2.22 -9.67
N ASN A 38 5.26 -2.31 -8.45
CA ASN A 38 6.66 -2.66 -8.19
C ASN A 38 6.99 -4.11 -8.56
N TYR A 39 5.98 -4.96 -8.75
CA TYR A 39 6.14 -6.32 -9.24
C TYR A 39 6.17 -6.41 -10.78
N ILE A 40 5.89 -5.32 -11.49
CA ILE A 40 5.94 -5.26 -12.95
C ILE A 40 7.36 -4.83 -13.39
N PRO A 41 8.01 -5.58 -14.30
CA PRO A 41 9.29 -5.18 -14.88
C PRO A 41 9.27 -3.77 -15.50
N ARG A 42 10.22 -2.93 -15.07
CA ARG A 42 10.31 -1.51 -15.46
C ARG A 42 10.79 -1.30 -16.91
N ASP A 43 11.38 -2.31 -17.51
CA ASP A 43 11.89 -2.30 -18.89
C ASP A 43 10.80 -2.56 -19.95
N MET A 44 9.56 -2.82 -19.53
CA MET A 44 8.46 -2.96 -20.49
C MET A 44 8.14 -1.63 -21.17
N PRO A 45 8.02 -1.59 -22.51
CA PRO A 45 7.69 -0.37 -23.26
C PRO A 45 6.40 0.31 -22.76
N SER A 46 5.41 -0.48 -22.34
CA SER A 46 4.14 0.03 -21.80
C SER A 46 4.33 0.78 -20.49
N VAL A 47 5.18 0.28 -19.57
CA VAL A 47 5.47 0.94 -18.29
C VAL A 47 6.20 2.25 -18.52
N MET A 48 7.24 2.23 -19.35
CA MET A 48 7.99 3.45 -19.70
C MET A 48 7.11 4.53 -20.35
N SER A 49 6.16 4.11 -21.19
CA SER A 49 5.21 5.03 -21.82
C SER A 49 4.24 5.63 -20.81
N THR A 50 3.71 4.82 -19.90
CA THR A 50 2.84 5.28 -18.81
C THR A 50 3.58 6.24 -17.88
N ASP A 51 4.80 5.89 -17.45
CA ASP A 51 5.64 6.74 -16.59
C ASP A 51 5.90 8.11 -17.25
N SER A 52 6.14 8.12 -18.56
CA SER A 52 6.32 9.37 -19.32
C SER A 52 5.06 10.23 -19.38
N ILE A 53 3.88 9.60 -19.48
CA ILE A 53 2.59 10.30 -19.44
C ILE A 53 2.34 10.85 -18.04
N GLU A 54 2.59 10.07 -17.00
CA GLU A 54 2.44 10.47 -15.60
C GLU A 54 3.39 11.62 -15.21
N GLU A 55 4.63 11.64 -15.73
CA GLU A 55 5.57 12.74 -15.50
C GLU A 55 5.08 14.07 -16.09
N VAL A 56 4.44 14.03 -17.27
CA VAL A 56 3.98 15.22 -17.98
C VAL A 56 2.62 15.72 -17.49
N PHE A 57 1.66 14.80 -17.32
CA PHE A 57 0.27 15.15 -17.00
C PHE A 57 -0.04 15.04 -15.49
N GLY A 58 0.89 14.49 -14.71
CA GLY A 58 0.67 14.13 -13.32
C GLY A 58 -0.06 12.80 -13.18
N PHE A 59 0.11 12.18 -12.02
CA PHE A 59 -0.60 10.97 -11.64
C PHE A 59 -1.80 11.31 -10.73
N GLN A 60 -2.97 10.75 -11.04
CA GLN A 60 -4.18 10.92 -10.24
C GLN A 60 -4.68 9.57 -9.71
N ASP A 61 -4.39 9.27 -8.45
CA ASP A 61 -5.03 8.18 -7.73
C ASP A 61 -6.48 8.56 -7.42
N MET A 62 -7.43 7.90 -8.10
CA MET A 62 -8.85 8.14 -7.87
C MET A 62 -9.37 7.26 -6.73
N LEU A 63 -9.86 7.90 -5.68
CA LEU A 63 -10.62 7.23 -4.62
C LEU A 63 -12.13 7.34 -4.91
N LEU A 64 -12.79 6.20 -5.11
CA LEU A 64 -14.24 6.14 -5.23
C LEU A 64 -14.86 5.77 -3.87
N VAL A 65 -15.61 6.70 -3.29
CA VAL A 65 -16.36 6.46 -2.04
C VAL A 65 -17.83 6.20 -2.38
N LEU A 66 -18.33 5.04 -1.97
CA LEU A 66 -19.70 4.62 -2.22
C LEU A 66 -20.49 4.57 -0.91
N PHE A 67 -21.67 5.16 -0.92
CA PHE A 67 -22.61 5.16 0.20
C PHE A 67 -23.82 4.28 -0.17
N SER A 68 -24.27 3.46 0.77
CA SER A 68 -25.42 2.58 0.59
C SER A 68 -26.48 2.92 1.63
N ASP A 69 -27.64 3.39 1.18
CA ASP A 69 -28.83 3.64 1.99
C ASP A 69 -30.05 3.01 1.30
N PRO A 70 -30.79 2.10 1.97
CA PRO A 70 -32.01 1.53 1.41
C PRO A 70 -33.12 2.55 1.10
N ALA A 71 -33.12 3.72 1.75
CA ALA A 71 -34.08 4.79 1.49
C ALA A 71 -33.67 5.73 0.34
N GLY A 72 -32.48 5.56 -0.24
CA GLY A 72 -31.97 6.39 -1.33
C GLY A 72 -31.42 7.74 -0.86
N LEU A 73 -31.75 8.82 -1.58
CA LEU A 73 -31.29 10.18 -1.26
C LEU A 73 -32.14 10.80 -0.13
N THR A 74 -31.79 10.46 1.11
CA THR A 74 -32.37 11.07 2.31
C THR A 74 -31.69 12.39 2.66
N ARG A 75 -32.37 13.27 3.40
CA ARG A 75 -31.78 14.54 3.87
C ARG A 75 -30.56 14.25 4.74
N GLU A 76 -30.68 13.25 5.62
CA GLU A 76 -29.65 12.81 6.53
C GLU A 76 -28.46 12.24 5.76
N GLY A 77 -28.69 11.39 4.75
CA GLY A 77 -27.64 10.85 3.88
C GLY A 77 -26.91 11.93 3.08
N LEU A 78 -27.64 12.93 2.55
CA LEU A 78 -27.05 14.08 1.86
C LEU A 78 -26.20 14.95 2.80
N GLN A 79 -26.61 15.09 4.06
CA GLN A 79 -25.85 15.82 5.06
C GLN A 79 -24.53 15.10 5.37
N ILE A 80 -24.56 13.78 5.55
CA ILE A 80 -23.35 12.96 5.75
C ILE A 80 -22.40 13.07 4.55
N LEU A 81 -22.94 13.00 3.33
CA LEU A 81 -22.17 13.18 2.09
C LEU A 81 -21.47 14.56 2.06
N LYS A 82 -22.19 15.63 2.44
CA LYS A 82 -21.63 16.99 2.44
C LYS A 82 -20.57 17.18 3.52
N GLU A 83 -20.79 16.63 4.71
CA GLU A 83 -19.80 16.64 5.80
C GLU A 83 -18.54 15.85 5.41
N THR A 84 -18.72 14.72 4.72
CA THR A 84 -17.59 13.93 4.20
C THR A 84 -16.80 14.69 3.13
N GLU A 85 -17.48 15.34 2.18
CA GLU A 85 -16.82 16.19 1.17
C GLU A 85 -15.99 17.30 1.83
N ASN A 86 -16.57 18.00 2.81
CA ASN A 86 -15.87 19.07 3.53
C ASN A 86 -14.65 18.52 4.26
N GLY A 87 -14.80 17.41 5.00
CA GLY A 87 -13.70 16.77 5.72
C GLY A 87 -12.57 16.31 4.79
N LEU A 88 -12.91 15.75 3.62
CA LEU A 88 -11.91 15.39 2.59
C LEU A 88 -11.23 16.62 2.00
N SER A 89 -11.94 17.74 1.81
CA SER A 89 -11.38 18.96 1.22
C SER A 89 -10.31 19.63 2.08
N GLU A 90 -10.34 19.35 3.39
CA GLU A 90 -9.36 19.86 4.35
C GLU A 90 -8.07 19.02 4.43
N ILE A 91 -8.09 17.80 3.87
CA ILE A 91 -6.93 16.90 3.91
C ILE A 91 -5.87 17.36 2.90
N THR A 92 -4.69 17.69 3.40
CA THR A 92 -3.52 17.99 2.57
C THR A 92 -3.14 16.78 1.73
N GLY A 93 -3.21 16.92 0.40
CA GLY A 93 -2.90 15.86 -0.56
C GLY A 93 -4.07 15.46 -1.46
N ILE A 94 -5.30 15.88 -1.14
CA ILE A 94 -6.45 15.72 -2.02
C ILE A 94 -6.52 16.93 -2.96
N SER A 95 -6.29 16.71 -4.25
CA SER A 95 -6.26 17.77 -5.27
C SER A 95 -7.64 18.18 -5.78
N SER A 96 -8.57 17.21 -5.89
CA SER A 96 -9.91 17.46 -6.43
C SER A 96 -10.93 16.48 -5.84
N ILE A 97 -12.12 16.99 -5.52
CA ILE A 97 -13.25 16.19 -5.07
C ILE A 97 -14.42 16.43 -6.02
N ILE A 98 -14.93 15.35 -6.61
CA ILE A 98 -16.12 15.36 -7.46
C ILE A 98 -17.26 14.78 -6.64
N SER A 99 -18.27 15.60 -6.35
CA SER A 99 -19.46 15.19 -5.63
C SER A 99 -20.71 15.69 -6.35
N PRO A 100 -21.91 15.16 -6.02
CA PRO A 100 -23.18 15.70 -6.52
C PRO A 100 -23.39 17.20 -6.22
N PHE A 101 -22.65 17.76 -5.27
CA PHE A 101 -22.75 19.17 -4.89
C PHE A 101 -21.74 20.08 -5.60
N SER A 102 -20.63 19.53 -6.12
CA SER A 102 -19.56 20.30 -6.75
C SER A 102 -19.65 20.39 -8.28
N ILE A 103 -20.58 19.65 -8.90
CA ILE A 103 -20.79 19.69 -10.36
C ILE A 103 -21.38 21.06 -10.75
N ARG A 104 -20.55 21.92 -11.37
CA ARG A 104 -20.99 23.11 -12.10
C ARG A 104 -21.49 22.69 -13.49
N THR A 105 -22.78 22.89 -13.76
CA THR A 105 -23.31 22.96 -15.14
C THR A 105 -22.95 24.27 -15.81
#